data_AF-A0A7K2JV90-F1
#
_entry.id   AF-A0A7K2JV90-F1
#
_cell.length_a   1.000
_cell.length_b   1.000
_cell.length_c   1.000
_cell.angle_alpha   90.00
_cell.angle_beta   90.00
_cell.angle_gamma   90.00
#
_symmetry.space_group_name_H-M   'P 1'
#
loop_
_entity.id
_entity.type
_entity.pdbx_description
1 polymer ?
#
loop_
_entity_poly.entity_id
_entity_poly.type
_entity_poly.pdbx_seq_one_letter_code
_entity_poly.pdbx_strand_id
1 'polypeptide(L)' 'MAAESAAFTPLTLPVLPLDDEVVLPGMVVPLDLSDSEVRAAVEAAQAAARSEPGKPRVLLVPRIDGTYAKTGVL' A
#
# COMPACT_ATOMS: atom_id res chain seq x y z
N MET A 1 23.53 20.68 -20.70
CA MET A 1 23.27 19.67 -19.66
C MET A 1 21.79 19.81 -19.29
N ALA A 2 20.92 19.09 -19.98
CA ALA A 2 19.47 19.16 -19.78
C ALA A 2 19.08 18.16 -18.69
N ALA A 3 18.46 18.63 -17.61
CA ALA A 3 17.93 17.76 -16.57
C ALA A 3 16.73 16.98 -17.14
N GLU A 4 16.85 15.66 -17.16
CA GLU A 4 15.75 14.75 -17.43
C GLU A 4 14.75 14.88 -16.27
N SER A 5 13.63 15.58 -16.50
CA SER A 5 12.51 15.58 -15.56
C SER A 5 11.99 14.15 -15.43
N ALA A 6 12.31 13.47 -14.34
CA ALA A 6 11.64 12.24 -13.98
C ALA A 6 10.14 12.52 -13.87
N ALA A 7 9.35 12.00 -14.81
CA ALA A 7 7.90 12.12 -14.76
C ALA A 7 7.40 11.35 -13.53
N PHE A 8 6.93 12.08 -12.51
CA PHE A 8 6.25 11.49 -11.37
C PHE A 8 4.77 11.30 -11.73
N THR A 9 4.35 10.06 -11.96
CA THR A 9 2.92 9.73 -12.09
C THR A 9 2.38 9.40 -10.71
N PRO A 10 1.54 10.26 -10.09
CA PRO A 10 0.96 9.96 -8.79
C PRO A 10 0.02 8.76 -8.90
N LEU A 11 0.21 7.78 -8.03
CA LEU A 11 -0.64 6.60 -7.91
C LEU A 11 -1.45 6.72 -6.62
N THR A 12 -2.78 6.78 -6.73
CA THR A 12 -3.67 6.71 -5.57
C THR A 12 -3.91 5.26 -5.24
N LEU A 13 -3.45 4.82 -4.06
CA LEU A 13 -3.57 3.44 -3.62
C LEU A 13 -4.25 3.36 -2.25
N PRO A 14 -5.07 2.32 -2.00
CA PRO A 14 -5.55 2.03 -0.65
C PRO A 14 -4.38 1.77 0.29
N VAL A 15 -4.38 2.43 1.44
CA VAL A 15 -3.36 2.27 2.47
C VAL A 15 -3.79 1.25 3.50
N LEU A 16 -2.89 0.35 3.88
CA LEU A 16 -3.03 -0.54 5.01
C LEU A 16 -1.94 -0.21 6.04
N PRO A 17 -2.32 0.35 7.21
CA PRO A 17 -1.38 0.57 8.30
C PRO A 17 -0.89 -0.75 8.89
N LEU A 18 0.37 -0.76 9.32
CA LEU A 18 0.97 -1.84 10.11
C LEU A 18 1.45 -1.26 11.44
N ASP A 19 0.86 -1.67 12.56
CA ASP A 19 1.15 -1.03 13.86
C ASP A 19 2.42 -1.57 14.52
N ASP A 20 2.69 -2.88 14.44
CA ASP A 20 3.81 -3.52 15.17
C ASP A 20 4.81 -4.24 14.23
N GLU A 21 4.65 -4.11 12.91
CA GLU A 21 5.43 -4.89 11.96
C GLU A 21 5.88 -4.09 10.73
N VAL A 22 6.97 -4.57 10.11
CA VAL A 22 7.52 -4.02 8.87
C VAL A 22 7.61 -5.12 7.82
N VAL A 23 7.10 -4.81 6.63
CA VAL A 23 7.21 -5.69 5.47
C VAL A 23 8.31 -5.18 4.56
N LEU A 24 9.06 -6.11 3.97
CA LEU A 24 10.15 -5.85 3.03
C LEU A 24 9.78 -6.40 1.65
N PRO A 25 10.32 -5.82 0.58
CA PRO A 25 10.07 -6.32 -0.77
C PRO A 25 10.39 -7.81 -0.91
N GLY A 26 9.44 -8.57 -1.45
CA GLY A 26 9.57 -10.02 -1.63
C GLY A 26 9.10 -10.87 -0.45
N MET A 27 8.72 -10.26 0.68
CA MET A 27 8.08 -10.99 1.78
C MET A 27 6.59 -11.22 1.50
N VAL A 28 6.09 -12.36 1.95
CA VAL A 28 4.67 -12.70 1.94
C VAL A 28 4.22 -12.82 3.38
N VAL A 29 3.27 -11.97 3.77
CA VAL A 29 2.75 -11.91 5.14
C VAL A 29 1.25 -12.25 5.12
N PRO A 30 0.77 -13.17 5.98
CA PRO A 30 -0.66 -13.41 6.11
C PRO A 30 -1.33 -12.21 6.78
N LEU A 31 -2.45 -11.76 6.21
CA LEU A 31 -3.27 -10.68 6.79
C LEU A 31 -4.57 -11.27 7.35
N ASP A 32 -4.94 -10.86 8.56
CA ASP A 32 -6.22 -11.28 9.17
C ASP A 32 -7.36 -10.38 8.69
N LEU A 33 -8.31 -10.96 7.96
CA LEU A 33 -9.48 -10.25 7.43
C LEU A 33 -10.57 -9.98 8.48
N SER A 34 -10.38 -10.46 9.72
CA SER A 34 -11.24 -10.13 10.85
C SER A 34 -11.07 -8.67 11.27
N ASP A 35 -9.90 -8.08 10.98
CA ASP A 35 -9.62 -6.69 11.22
C ASP A 35 -10.32 -5.80 10.18
N SER A 36 -11.01 -4.76 10.65
CA SER A 36 -11.79 -3.88 9.78
C SER A 36 -10.92 -3.01 8.87
N GLU A 37 -9.74 -2.57 9.31
CA GLU A 37 -8.83 -1.77 8.48
C GLU A 37 -8.23 -2.65 7.37
N VAL A 38 -7.82 -3.88 7.69
CA VAL A 38 -7.34 -4.85 6.69
C VAL A 38 -8.41 -5.14 5.65
N ARG A 39 -9.62 -5.46 6.10
CA ARG A 39 -10.73 -5.75 5.19
C ARG A 39 -11.06 -4.58 4.28
N ALA A 40 -11.14 -3.36 4.81
CA ALA A 40 -11.44 -2.17 4.03
C ALA A 40 -10.38 -1.90 2.96
N ALA A 41 -9.09 -2.05 3.29
CA ALA A 41 -8.00 -1.86 2.34
C ALA A 41 -8.03 -2.89 1.20
N VAL A 42 -8.31 -4.16 1.53
CA VAL A 42 -8.44 -5.24 0.54
C VAL A 42 -9.64 -5.02 -0.37
N GLU A 43 -10.80 -4.68 0.17
CA GLU A 43 -12.01 -4.39 -0.61
C GLU A 43 -11.80 -3.18 -1.54
N ALA A 44 -11.14 -2.13 -1.05
CA ALA A 44 -10.78 -0.96 -1.85
C ALA A 44 -9.79 -1.30 -2.97
N ALA A 45 -8.79 -2.14 -2.72
CA ALA A 45 -7.83 -2.56 -3.73
C ALA A 45 -8.47 -3.44 -4.81
N GLN A 46 -9.38 -4.32 -4.41
CA GLN A 46 -10.16 -5.12 -5.36
C GLN A 46 -11.09 -4.23 -6.20
N ALA A 47 -11.72 -3.22 -5.60
CA ALA A 47 -12.56 -2.26 -6.32
C ALA A 47 -11.74 -1.45 -7.34
N ALA A 48 -10.55 -0.96 -6.94
CA ALA A 48 -9.66 -0.22 -7.83
C ALA A 48 -9.17 -1.06 -9.02
N ALA A 49 -8.87 -2.35 -8.79
CA ALA A 49 -8.46 -3.28 -9.85
C ALA A 49 -9.58 -3.64 -10.84
N ARG A 50 -10.85 -3.32 -10.54
CA ARG A 50 -11.94 -3.45 -11.54
C ARG A 50 -11.92 -2.33 -12.56
N SER A 51 -11.34 -1.19 -12.22
CA SER A 51 -11.26 0.00 -13.08
C SER A 51 -9.97 0.06 -13.89
N GLU A 52 -8.91 -0.60 -13.43
CA GLU A 52 -7.58 -0.60 -14.05
C GLU A 52 -7.14 -2.05 -14.36
N PRO A 53 -6.65 -2.35 -15.58
CA PRO A 53 -6.13 -3.68 -15.88
C PRO A 53 -4.88 -3.99 -15.04
N GLY A 54 -4.98 -4.95 -14.13
CA GLY A 54 -3.85 -5.33 -13.27
C GLY A 54 -4.26 -6.16 -12.06
N LYS A 55 -3.27 -6.53 -11.24
CA LYS A 55 -3.53 -7.15 -9.94
C LYS A 55 -3.99 -6.08 -8.93
N PRO A 56 -4.87 -6.42 -7.97
CA PRO A 56 -5.15 -5.56 -6.83
C PRO A 56 -3.85 -5.20 -6.11
N ARG A 57 -3.67 -3.92 -5.80
CA ARG A 57 -2.48 -3.39 -5.12
C ARG A 57 -2.92 -2.65 -3.87
N VAL A 58 -2.20 -2.90 -2.78
CA VAL A 58 -2.39 -2.26 -1.48
C VAL A 58 -1.05 -1.68 -1.07
N LEU A 59 -1.03 -0.46 -0.55
CA LEU A 59 0.17 0.15 0.00
C LEU A 59 0.26 -0.16 1.49
N LEU A 60 1.24 -0.97 1.88
CA LEU A 60 1.55 -1.28 3.27
C LEU A 60 2.38 -0.14 3.87
N VAL A 61 1.90 0.51 4.93
CA VAL A 61 2.62 1.60 5.59
C VAL A 61 2.76 1.33 7.09
N PRO A 62 3.99 1.18 7.61
CA PRO A 62 4.18 1.04 9.04
C PRO A 62 3.81 2.34 9.78
N ARG A 63 3.10 2.20 10.89
CA ARG A 63 2.84 3.24 11.88
C ARG A 63 3.88 3.13 12.98
N ILE A 64 4.81 4.08 13.02
CA ILE A 64 5.81 4.17 14.09
C ILE A 64 5.30 5.19 15.09
N ASP A 65 5.07 4.78 16.34
CA ASP A 65 4.50 5.63 17.39
C ASP A 65 3.15 6.27 16.96
N GLY A 66 2.30 5.51 16.28
CA GLY A 66 1.01 5.97 15.77
C GLY A 66 1.08 6.93 14.57
N THR A 67 2.28 7.19 14.03
CA THR A 67 2.49 8.07 12.88
C THR A 67 2.85 7.27 11.63
N TYR A 68 2.21 7.57 10.50
CA TYR A 68 2.56 6.94 9.23
C TYR A 68 4.02 7.21 8.83
N ALA A 69 4.75 6.15 8.52
CA ALA A 69 6.07 6.28 7.93
C ALA A 69 6.00 6.98 6.56
N LYS A 70 7.08 7.67 6.20
CA LYS A 70 7.22 8.34 4.88
C LYS A 70 7.38 7.34 3.71
N THR A 71 7.56 6.06 4.02
CA THR A 71 7.84 5.02 3.03
C THR A 71 7.08 3.76 3.40
N GLY A 72 6.52 3.11 2.38
CA GLY A 72 5.77 1.86 2.49
C GLY A 72 6.15 0.89 1.37
N VAL A 73 5.51 -0.27 1.37
CA VAL A 73 5.75 -1.35 0.40
C VAL A 73 4.50 -1.62 -0.42
N LEU A 74 4.71 -1.99 -1.69
CA LEU A 74 3.69 -2.29 -2.70
C LEU A 74 3.57 -3.78 -2.99
#